data_AF-Q6MZE3-F1
#
_entry.id   AF-Q6MZE3-F1
#
_cell.length_a   1.000
_cell.length_b   1.000
_cell.length_c   1.000
_cell.angle_alpha   90.00
_cell.angle_beta   90.00
_cell.angle_gamma   90.00
#
_symmetry.space_group_name_H-M   'P 1'
#
loop_
_entity.id
_entity.type
_entity.pdbx_description
1 polymer ?
#
loop_
_entity_poly.entity_id
_entity_poly.type
_entity_poly.pdbx_seq_one_letter_code
_entity_poly.pdbx_strand_id
1 'polypeptide(L)' 'SYRVYCLLGDGELSEGSVWEAMAFASIYKLDNLVAILDINRLGQSDPAPLQHQMDIYQKRCEAFGY' A
#
# COMPACT_ATOMS: atom_id res chain seq x y z
N SER A 1 15.88 -7.65 18.33
CA SER A 1 15.29 -6.69 17.37
C SER A 1 14.55 -7.48 16.31
N TYR A 2 13.34 -7.05 15.92
CA TYR A 2 12.51 -7.70 14.89
C TYR A 2 11.87 -6.65 13.98
N ARG A 3 11.43 -7.07 12.79
CA ARG A 3 10.71 -6.24 11.80
C ARG A 3 9.31 -6.81 11.57
N VAL A 4 8.41 -5.97 11.08
CA VAL A 4 7.03 -6.34 10.74
C VAL A 4 6.85 -6.25 9.22
N TYR A 5 6.25 -7.27 8.63
CA TYR A 5 5.95 -7.34 7.19
C TYR A 5 4.46 -7.56 7.00
N CYS A 6 3.85 -6.78 6.11
CA CYS A 6 2.44 -6.87 5.77
C CYS A 6 2.30 -6.97 4.25
N LEU A 7 1.61 -8.00 3.77
CA LEU A 7 1.28 -8.19 2.35
C LEU A 7 -0.15 -7.71 2.13
N LEU A 8 -0.34 -6.81 1.17
CA LEU A 8 -1.65 -6.24 0.81
C LEU A 8 -1.95 -6.50 -0.67
N GLY A 9 -3.22 -6.70 -1.01
CA GLY A 9 -3.66 -6.79 -2.41
C GLY A 9 -3.92 -5.42 -3.04
N ASP A 10 -3.77 -5.28 -4.35
CA ASP A 10 -4.08 -4.02 -5.06
C ASP A 10 -5.54 -3.59 -4.98
N GLY A 11 -6.48 -4.53 -4.98
CA GLY A 11 -7.90 -4.26 -4.73
C GLY A 11 -8.15 -3.73 -3.31
N GLU A 12 -7.47 -4.30 -2.31
CA GLU A 12 -7.55 -3.91 -0.89
C GLU A 12 -7.12 -2.45 -0.67
N LEU A 13 -6.21 -1.92 -1.48
CA LEU A 13 -5.77 -0.52 -1.44
C LEU A 13 -6.87 0.50 -1.76
N SER A 14 -8.07 0.05 -2.15
CA SER A 14 -9.24 0.91 -2.32
C SER A 14 -9.91 1.28 -0.98
N GLU A 15 -9.64 0.52 0.08
CA GLU A 15 -10.18 0.79 1.42
C GLU A 15 -9.43 1.95 2.09
N GLY A 16 -10.18 2.93 2.59
CA GLY A 16 -9.63 4.16 3.18
C GLY A 16 -8.72 3.91 4.39
N SER A 17 -9.00 2.86 5.16
CA SER A 17 -8.22 2.46 6.34
C SER A 17 -6.75 2.15 6.02
N VAL A 18 -6.44 1.69 4.81
CA VAL A 18 -5.05 1.47 4.38
C VAL A 18 -4.28 2.79 4.31
N TRP A 19 -4.92 3.85 3.83
CA TRP A 19 -4.31 5.18 3.71
C TRP A 19 -4.19 5.88 5.07
N GLU A 20 -5.13 5.64 5.99
CA GLU A 20 -5.00 6.02 7.39
C GLU A 20 -3.77 5.35 8.04
N ALA A 21 -3.58 4.04 7.80
CA ALA A 21 -2.44 3.29 8.31
C ALA A 21 -1.11 3.76 7.71
N MET A 22 -1.06 4.08 6.41
CA MET A 22 0.13 4.65 5.78
C MET A 22 0.49 6.02 6.37
N ALA A 23 -0.48 6.92 6.54
CA ALA A 23 -0.23 8.20 7.20
C ALA A 23 0.21 8.01 8.67
N PHE A 24 -0.39 7.07 9.39
CA PHE A 24 0.00 6.74 10.77
C PHE A 24 1.47 6.27 10.83
N ALA A 25 1.85 5.32 9.98
CA ALA A 25 3.21 4.78 9.99
C ALA A 25 4.29 5.83 9.69
N SER A 26 4.00 6.79 8.79
CA SER A 26 4.93 7.89 8.49
C SER A 26 5.00 8.93 9.63
N ILE A 27 3.86 9.29 10.24
CA ILE A 27 3.80 10.17 11.42
C ILE A 27 4.63 9.60 12.59
N TYR A 28 4.49 8.30 12.86
CA TYR A 28 5.19 7.62 13.95
C TYR A 28 6.57 7.08 13.57
N LYS A 29 7.03 7.33 12.33
CA LYS A 29 8.37 6.95 11.83
C LYS A 29 8.66 5.45 12.03
N LEU A 30 7.72 4.59 11.65
CA LEU A 30 7.83 3.13 11.82
C LEU A 30 8.81 2.50 10.81
N ASP A 31 10.11 2.75 10.98
CA ASP A 31 11.19 2.24 10.12
C ASP A 31 11.38 0.70 10.17
N ASN A 32 10.70 0.04 11.10
CA ASN A 32 10.66 -1.42 11.26
C ASN A 32 9.46 -2.08 10.57
N LEU A 33 8.56 -1.32 9.94
CA LEU A 33 7.41 -1.82 9.18
C LEU A 33 7.70 -1.82 7.67
N VAL A 34 7.34 -2.91 6.98
CA VAL A 34 7.39 -3.02 5.52
C VAL A 34 6.03 -3.44 5.00
N ALA A 35 5.46 -2.63 4.10
CA ALA A 35 4.28 -3.00 3.32
C ALA A 35 4.74 -3.54 1.96
N ILE A 36 4.25 -4.71 1.57
CA ILE A 36 4.46 -5.32 0.27
C ILE A 36 3.12 -5.27 -0.44
N LEU A 37 3.07 -4.60 -1.59
CA LEU A 37 1.86 -4.46 -2.38
C LEU A 37 1.87 -5.52 -3.50
N ASP A 38 0.97 -6.50 -3.41
CA ASP A 38 0.71 -7.45 -4.49
C ASP A 38 -0.15 -6.79 -5.57
N ILE A 39 0.52 -6.12 -6.50
CA ILE A 39 -0.11 -5.49 -7.66
C ILE A 39 -0.23 -6.51 -8.79
N ASN A 40 -1.16 -7.46 -8.63
CA ASN A 40 -1.42 -8.52 -9.60
C ASN A 40 -2.46 -8.15 -10.68
N ARG A 41 -2.95 -6.89 -10.66
CA ARG A 41 -3.86 -6.25 -11.61
C ARG A 41 -5.34 -6.60 -11.42
N LEU A 42 -5.71 -7.60 -10.63
CA LEU A 42 -7.05 -8.17 -10.60
C LEU A 42 -7.66 -8.11 -9.19
N GLY A 43 -8.86 -7.55 -9.09
CA GLY A 43 -9.73 -7.70 -7.94
C GLY A 43 -10.62 -8.95 -8.04
N GLN A 44 -11.66 -8.99 -7.22
CA GLN A 44 -12.57 -10.14 -7.16
C GLN A 44 -13.40 -10.31 -8.44
N SER A 45 -14.01 -9.23 -8.96
CA SER A 45 -14.89 -9.28 -10.14
C SER A 45 -14.28 -8.66 -11.38
N ASP A 46 -13.33 -7.75 -11.21
CA ASP A 46 -12.77 -6.92 -12.28
C ASP A 46 -11.32 -6.52 -11.98
N PRO A 47 -10.57 -6.01 -12.99
CA PRO A 47 -9.26 -5.42 -12.76
C PRO A 47 -9.26 -4.34 -11.67
N ALA A 48 -8.21 -4.31 -10.85
CA ALA A 48 -8.02 -3.24 -9.89
C ALA A 48 -7.89 -1.88 -10.60
N PRO A 49 -8.31 -0.75 -9.99
CA PRO A 49 -8.47 0.52 -10.69
C PRO A 49 -7.23 1.02 -11.43
N LEU A 50 -6.04 0.82 -10.83
CA LEU A 50 -4.78 1.29 -11.42
C LEU A 50 -4.12 0.23 -12.31
N GLN A 51 -4.61 -1.01 -12.33
CA GLN A 51 -4.00 -2.11 -13.08
C GLN A 51 -2.48 -2.19 -12.76
N HIS A 52 -1.61 -2.20 -13.77
CA HIS A 52 -0.14 -2.16 -13.60
C HIS A 52 0.46 -0.75 -13.78
N GLN A 53 -0.28 0.32 -13.47
CA GLN A 53 0.27 1.69 -13.46
C GLN A 53 1.15 1.91 -12.23
N MET A 54 2.33 1.28 -12.23
CA MET A 54 3.24 1.23 -11.08
C MET A 54 3.73 2.61 -10.64
N ASP A 55 3.83 3.56 -11.57
CA ASP A 55 4.25 4.93 -11.27
C ASP A 55 3.21 5.66 -10.40
N ILE A 56 1.92 5.34 -10.55
CA ILE A 56 0.85 5.93 -9.73
C ILE A 56 0.88 5.34 -8.32
N TYR A 57 1.07 4.01 -8.19
CA TYR A 57 1.25 3.38 -6.88
C TYR A 57 2.44 3.98 -6.13
N GLN A 58 3.59 4.09 -6.80
CA GLN A 58 4.78 4.71 -6.23
C GLN A 58 4.51 6.14 -5.76
N LYS A 59 3.97 7.00 -6.62
CA LYS A 59 3.66 8.40 -6.27
C LYS A 59 2.72 8.52 -5.07
N ARG A 60 1.74 7.61 -4.95
CA ARG A 60 0.82 7.61 -3.80
C ARG A 60 1.54 7.18 -2.52
N CYS A 61 2.39 6.17 -2.54
CA CYS A 61 3.20 5.79 -1.37
C CYS A 61 4.10 6.94 -0.91
N GLU A 62 4.83 7.55 -1.84
CA GLU A 62 5.72 8.70 -1.56
C GLU A 62 4.95 9.89 -0.97
N ALA A 63 3.76 10.20 -1.51
CA ALA A 63 2.92 11.28 -1.01
C ALA A 63 2.42 11.06 0.43
N PHE A 64 2.31 9.81 0.88
CA PHE A 64 1.95 9.44 2.25
C PHE A 64 3.17 9.26 3.18
N GLY A 65 4.38 9.50 2.66
CA GLY A 65 5.62 9.51 3.44
C GLY A 65 6.30 8.16 3.61
N TYR A 66 6.04 7.22 2.69
CA TYR A 66 6.78 5.96 2.55
C TYR A 66 7.98 6.09 1.61
#